data_AF-A0A5J5E7G8-F1
#
_entry.id   AF-A0A5J5E7G8-F1
#
_cell.length_a   1.000
_cell.length_b   1.000
_cell.length_c   1.000
_cell.angle_alpha   90.00
_cell.angle_beta   90.00
_cell.angle_gamma   90.00
#
_symmetry.space_group_name_H-M   'P 1'
#
loop_
_entity.id
_entity.type
_entity.pdbx_description
1 polymer ?
#
loop_
_entity_poly.entity_id
_entity_poly.type
_entity_poly.pdbx_seq_one_letter_code
_entity_poly.pdbx_strand_id
1 'polypeptide(L)'
;MKDWKTLTADEDLILNTHYTPGRAGRRIDKIVLHHNAANLTIRGCYDVWQSREASAHYQVQADGRIGQLVWDTDTAWHAGDYEANCTSIGIEHADISDNPWRISDATLDNGAHLVAALCHAYGLGAPTWMVNVFPHSYFSPTECPASIAGSQNSAYMSRARQWYVAMANNTTLDSSTADTNEGDNDMAAAMIRNDDTGLIYYWTPETGLTPLGEPAEADVLSQAGVKTIHANNKAPWWVRAQQVTNRVQARTLAYEKAQTAALETLARNVGAPADQIVAAVKASVDKALADVSITLANTKEVK
;
A
#
# COMPACT_ATOMS: atom_id res chain seq x y z
N MET A 1 14.23 1.36 8.70
CA MET A 1 14.43 2.65 9.40
C MET A 1 14.87 2.37 10.83
N LYS A 2 15.80 3.16 11.37
CA LYS A 2 16.17 3.08 12.80
C LYS A 2 15.11 3.66 13.71
N ASP A 3 14.41 4.71 13.25
CA ASP A 3 13.35 5.35 14.02
C ASP A 3 12.33 6.03 13.08
N TRP A 4 11.09 5.56 13.15
CA TRP A 4 9.97 6.07 12.35
C TRP A 4 9.41 7.41 12.85
N LYS A 5 9.63 7.77 14.12
CA LYS A 5 9.15 9.04 14.70
C LYS A 5 10.08 10.20 14.35
N THR A 6 11.38 9.95 14.38
CA THR A 6 12.41 10.95 14.04
C THR A 6 12.83 10.89 12.57
N LEU A 7 12.26 9.96 11.80
CA LEU A 7 12.62 9.69 10.40
C LEU A 7 14.10 9.35 10.21
N THR A 8 14.70 8.66 11.18
CA THR A 8 16.10 8.23 11.07
C THR A 8 16.20 6.98 10.20
N ALA A 9 16.85 7.11 9.03
CA ALA A 9 17.05 6.00 8.11
C ALA A 9 18.02 4.93 8.64
N ASP A 10 18.01 3.75 8.00
CA ASP A 10 18.99 2.71 8.33
C ASP A 10 20.41 3.17 7.98
N GLU A 11 20.52 3.96 6.90
CA GLU A 11 21.76 4.49 6.38
C GLU A 11 21.53 5.88 5.76
N ASP A 12 22.25 6.88 6.25
CA ASP A 12 22.29 8.20 5.61
C ASP A 12 23.49 8.22 4.68
N LEU A 13 23.24 8.22 3.38
CA LEU A 13 24.25 8.29 2.34
C LEU A 13 23.95 9.50 1.46
N ILE A 14 24.14 10.67 2.05
CA ILE A 14 23.69 11.95 1.50
C ILE A 14 24.53 12.36 0.30
N LEU A 15 23.84 12.72 -0.79
CA LEU A 15 24.43 13.25 -2.01
C LEU A 15 25.04 14.64 -1.78
N ASN A 16 26.12 14.94 -2.51
CA ASN A 16 26.73 16.28 -2.59
C ASN A 16 26.44 16.98 -3.94
N THR A 17 25.64 16.35 -4.80
CA THR A 17 25.30 16.82 -6.16
C THR A 17 23.85 16.46 -6.50
N HIS A 18 23.32 17.07 -7.56
CA HIS A 18 22.00 16.78 -8.14
C HIS A 18 20.82 16.92 -7.17
N TYR A 19 20.90 17.93 -6.30
CA TYR A 19 19.80 18.44 -5.50
C TYR A 19 19.93 19.97 -5.39
N THR A 20 18.84 20.64 -5.00
CA THR A 20 18.86 22.07 -4.71
C THR A 20 18.72 22.29 -3.20
N PRO A 21 19.64 23.03 -2.54
CA PRO A 21 19.50 23.36 -1.13
C PRO A 21 18.21 24.14 -0.83
N GLY A 22 17.51 23.74 0.23
CA GLY A 22 16.22 24.27 0.61
C GLY A 22 15.08 23.85 -0.32
N ARG A 23 13.90 24.43 -0.07
CA ARG A 23 12.66 24.19 -0.83
C ARG A 23 12.08 25.45 -1.49
N ALA A 24 12.93 26.46 -1.68
CA ALA A 24 12.54 27.75 -2.24
C ALA A 24 11.28 28.35 -1.59
N GLY A 25 11.21 28.28 -0.24
CA GLY A 25 10.10 28.81 0.56
C GLY A 25 8.84 27.94 0.62
N ARG A 26 8.81 26.77 -0.04
CA ARG A 26 7.67 25.85 -0.05
C ARG A 26 7.75 24.85 1.10
N ARG A 27 6.58 24.30 1.45
CA ARG A 27 6.44 23.22 2.42
C ARG A 27 6.21 21.90 1.69
N ILE A 28 6.56 20.80 2.36
CA ILE A 28 6.19 19.47 1.91
C ILE A 28 4.68 19.31 2.05
N ASP A 29 4.00 18.96 0.96
CA ASP A 29 2.55 18.72 0.92
C ASP A 29 2.17 17.34 0.39
N LYS A 30 3.12 16.59 -0.18
CA LYS A 30 2.88 15.27 -0.76
C LYS A 30 4.12 14.39 -0.82
N ILE A 31 3.89 13.12 -1.12
CA ILE A 31 4.91 12.11 -1.36
C ILE A 31 4.77 11.62 -2.80
N VAL A 32 5.90 11.42 -3.49
CA VAL A 32 5.93 10.84 -4.85
C VAL A 32 6.63 9.50 -4.80
N LEU A 33 5.91 8.46 -5.23
CA LEU A 33 6.45 7.11 -5.29
C LEU A 33 7.10 6.84 -6.64
N HIS A 34 8.26 6.18 -6.57
CA HIS A 34 9.05 5.75 -7.70
C HIS A 34 9.43 4.27 -7.58
N HIS A 35 9.84 3.69 -8.71
CA HIS A 35 10.56 2.42 -8.75
C HIS A 35 11.88 2.62 -9.50
N ASN A 36 12.87 1.83 -9.16
CA ASN A 36 14.23 1.96 -9.70
C ASN A 36 14.35 1.57 -11.18
N ALA A 37 13.40 0.79 -11.70
CA ALA A 37 13.55 0.00 -12.93
C ALA A 37 14.76 -0.96 -12.88
N ALA A 38 15.11 -1.39 -11.67
CA ALA A 38 16.23 -2.27 -11.34
C ALA A 38 16.22 -2.65 -9.85
N ASN A 39 16.97 -3.69 -9.48
CA ASN A 39 17.20 -4.04 -8.09
C ASN A 39 18.42 -3.30 -7.50
N LEU A 40 18.29 -1.99 -7.28
CA LEU A 40 19.39 -1.18 -6.71
C LEU A 40 19.37 -1.15 -5.19
N THR A 41 20.57 -1.19 -4.61
CA THR A 41 20.81 -0.92 -3.19
C THR A 41 20.84 0.59 -2.92
N ILE A 42 20.87 1.01 -1.64
CA ILE A 42 21.07 2.43 -1.25
C ILE A 42 22.34 2.97 -1.90
N ARG A 43 23.45 2.21 -1.83
CA ARG A 43 24.71 2.56 -2.48
C ARG A 43 24.58 2.61 -4.01
N GLY A 44 23.84 1.67 -4.60
CA GLY A 44 23.57 1.66 -6.03
C GLY A 44 22.88 2.94 -6.53
N CYS A 45 21.81 3.38 -5.84
CA CYS A 45 21.16 4.65 -6.18
C CYS A 45 22.10 5.85 -5.99
N TYR A 46 22.86 5.88 -4.88
CA TYR A 46 23.86 6.92 -4.64
C TYR A 46 24.89 7.03 -5.78
N ASP A 47 25.44 5.89 -6.21
CA ASP A 47 26.47 5.83 -7.26
C ASP A 47 25.90 6.28 -8.61
N VAL A 48 24.66 5.87 -8.97
CA VAL A 48 23.98 6.31 -10.20
C VAL A 48 23.79 7.83 -10.23
N TRP A 49 23.37 8.41 -9.11
CA TRP A 49 23.09 9.84 -9.00
C TRP A 49 24.34 10.70 -8.84
N GLN A 50 25.54 10.13 -8.81
CA GLN A 50 26.76 10.94 -8.94
C GLN A 50 26.91 11.55 -10.33
N SER A 51 26.44 10.86 -11.37
CA SER A 51 26.59 11.29 -12.77
C SER A 51 25.27 11.55 -13.49
N ARG A 52 24.16 11.00 -13.01
CA ARG A 52 22.82 11.27 -13.55
C ARG A 52 22.22 12.48 -12.83
N GLU A 53 21.78 13.49 -13.58
CA GLU A 53 21.11 14.69 -13.07
C GLU A 53 19.68 14.40 -12.55
N ALA A 54 19.60 13.55 -11.54
CA ALA A 54 18.38 13.15 -10.84
C ALA A 54 18.75 12.74 -9.40
N SER A 55 17.77 12.74 -8.50
CA SER A 55 17.92 12.24 -7.12
C SER A 55 16.56 12.03 -6.49
N ALA A 56 16.49 11.23 -5.42
CA ALA A 56 15.33 11.13 -4.53
C ALA A 56 15.76 11.26 -3.07
N HIS A 57 14.80 11.49 -2.16
CA HIS A 57 15.11 11.68 -0.74
C HIS A 57 15.41 10.34 -0.08
N TYR A 58 14.64 9.30 -0.41
CA TYR A 58 14.78 7.97 0.18
C TYR A 58 14.87 6.87 -0.88
N GLN A 59 15.56 5.79 -0.54
CA GLN A 59 15.62 4.53 -1.28
C GLN A 59 15.18 3.39 -0.37
N VAL A 60 14.27 2.53 -0.87
CA VAL A 60 13.85 1.29 -0.22
C VAL A 60 14.39 0.09 -1.01
N GLN A 61 15.31 -0.66 -0.41
CA GLN A 61 15.90 -1.84 -1.01
C GLN A 61 14.94 -3.03 -1.07
N ALA A 62 15.30 -4.05 -1.84
CA ALA A 62 14.56 -5.30 -1.98
C ALA A 62 14.39 -6.07 -0.64
N ASP A 63 15.30 -5.86 0.31
CA ASP A 63 15.25 -6.44 1.67
C ASP A 63 14.51 -5.55 2.68
N GLY A 64 13.99 -4.38 2.25
CA GLY A 64 13.28 -3.43 3.10
C GLY A 64 14.17 -2.40 3.81
N ARG A 65 15.50 -2.45 3.66
CA ARG A 65 16.38 -1.40 4.19
C ARG A 65 16.10 -0.07 3.53
N ILE A 66 16.04 0.99 4.35
CA ILE A 66 15.78 2.36 3.90
C ILE A 66 17.02 3.22 4.10
N GLY A 67 17.42 3.92 3.05
CA GLY A 67 18.47 4.94 3.13
C GLY A 67 17.96 6.31 2.75
N GLN A 68 18.52 7.35 3.37
CA GLN A 68 18.30 8.74 2.99
C GLN A 68 19.46 9.21 2.10
N LEU A 69 19.13 9.82 0.96
CA LEU A 69 20.10 10.29 -0.04
C LEU A 69 20.05 11.81 -0.26
N VAL A 70 18.92 12.44 0.01
CA VAL A 70 18.78 13.90 0.08
C VAL A 70 18.03 14.24 1.34
N TRP A 71 18.49 15.25 2.09
CA TRP A 71 17.79 15.71 3.27
C TRP A 71 16.40 16.24 2.93
N ASP A 72 15.41 15.96 3.77
CA ASP A 72 14.03 16.41 3.55
C ASP A 72 13.90 17.95 3.49
N THR A 73 14.86 18.67 4.09
CA THR A 73 14.96 20.14 4.04
C THR A 73 15.35 20.68 2.67
N ASP A 74 15.95 19.83 1.84
CA ASP A 74 16.42 20.17 0.49
C ASP A 74 15.46 19.61 -0.57
N THR A 75 15.67 20.01 -1.82
CA THR A 75 14.86 19.61 -2.97
C THR A 75 15.61 18.58 -3.81
N ALA A 76 15.21 17.31 -3.72
CA ALA A 76 15.67 16.28 -4.64
C ALA A 76 15.05 16.46 -6.04
N TRP A 77 15.76 16.00 -7.08
CA TRP A 77 15.37 16.14 -8.49
C TRP A 77 14.75 14.84 -9.02
N HIS A 78 13.55 14.48 -8.56
CA HIS A 78 12.93 13.17 -8.87
C HIS A 78 11.75 13.23 -9.83
N ALA A 79 10.91 14.27 -9.77
CA ALA A 79 9.59 14.26 -10.41
C ALA A 79 9.60 14.68 -11.89
N GLY A 80 10.70 15.26 -12.38
CA GLY A 80 10.73 15.95 -13.68
C GLY A 80 9.89 17.25 -13.72
N ASP A 81 9.35 17.66 -12.57
CA ASP A 81 8.54 18.86 -12.38
C ASP A 81 9.09 19.63 -11.16
N TYR A 82 9.47 20.90 -11.37
CA TYR A 82 10.16 21.68 -10.35
C TYR A 82 9.28 22.01 -9.14
N GLU A 83 7.99 22.30 -9.37
CA GLU A 83 7.06 22.58 -8.27
C GLU A 83 6.82 21.32 -7.45
N ALA A 84 6.61 20.17 -8.10
CA ALA A 84 6.48 18.89 -7.43
C ALA A 84 7.73 18.54 -6.62
N ASN A 85 8.93 18.71 -7.17
CA ASN A 85 10.19 18.52 -6.43
C ASN A 85 10.22 19.40 -5.17
N CYS A 86 9.90 20.69 -5.30
CA CYS A 86 9.97 21.62 -4.17
C CYS A 86 8.89 21.41 -3.11
N THR A 87 7.78 20.74 -3.41
CA THR A 87 6.71 20.45 -2.41
C THR A 87 6.59 18.98 -2.02
N SER A 88 7.46 18.08 -2.52
CA SER A 88 7.33 16.66 -2.22
C SER A 88 8.58 15.95 -1.75
N ILE A 89 8.36 14.82 -1.09
CA ILE A 89 9.38 13.82 -0.80
C ILE A 89 9.26 12.69 -1.83
N GLY A 90 10.29 12.50 -2.64
CA GLY A 90 10.45 11.35 -3.54
C GLY A 90 11.03 10.12 -2.83
N ILE A 91 10.41 8.96 -3.03
CA ILE A 91 10.83 7.66 -2.49
C ILE A 91 10.99 6.66 -3.65
N GLU A 92 12.20 6.12 -3.80
CA GLU A 92 12.54 5.08 -4.76
C GLU A 92 12.42 3.67 -4.17
N HIS A 93 11.99 2.71 -4.97
CA HIS A 93 11.77 1.32 -4.56
C HIS A 93 12.49 0.36 -5.49
N ALA A 94 13.26 -0.57 -4.93
CA ALA A 94 13.93 -1.60 -5.71
C ALA A 94 12.94 -2.62 -6.29
N ASP A 95 13.07 -2.88 -7.59
CA ASP A 95 12.34 -3.95 -8.27
C ASP A 95 13.00 -5.32 -8.02
N ILE A 96 12.22 -6.38 -8.11
CA ILE A 96 12.65 -7.79 -8.06
C ILE A 96 12.35 -8.57 -9.34
N SER A 97 11.61 -7.96 -10.29
CA SER A 97 11.35 -8.49 -11.62
C SER A 97 11.16 -7.35 -12.61
N ASP A 98 11.33 -7.63 -13.90
CA ASP A 98 11.32 -6.65 -15.00
C ASP A 98 10.08 -6.74 -15.91
N ASN A 99 9.55 -7.93 -16.19
CA ASN A 99 8.31 -8.11 -16.94
C ASN A 99 7.45 -9.26 -16.41
N PRO A 100 6.40 -8.98 -15.61
CA PRO A 100 6.01 -7.65 -15.13
C PRO A 100 6.97 -7.11 -14.08
N TRP A 101 7.11 -5.78 -13.99
CA TRP A 101 7.76 -5.12 -12.86
C TRP A 101 7.06 -5.50 -11.55
N ARG A 102 7.82 -5.75 -10.49
CA ARG A 102 7.32 -5.99 -9.12
C ARG A 102 8.33 -5.53 -8.08
N ILE A 103 7.84 -5.09 -6.94
CA ILE A 103 8.64 -4.91 -5.72
C ILE A 103 8.41 -6.08 -4.76
N SER A 104 9.37 -6.34 -3.87
CA SER A 104 9.22 -7.38 -2.83
C SER A 104 8.21 -6.97 -1.76
N ASP A 105 7.76 -7.92 -0.95
CA ASP A 105 6.89 -7.65 0.19
C ASP A 105 7.60 -6.78 1.25
N ALA A 106 8.91 -6.97 1.43
CA ALA A 106 9.72 -6.17 2.35
C ALA A 106 9.86 -4.72 1.89
N THR A 107 10.04 -4.51 0.58
CA THR A 107 10.06 -3.19 -0.05
C THR A 107 8.71 -2.51 0.06
N LEU A 108 7.62 -3.25 -0.21
CA LEU A 108 6.25 -2.75 -0.11
C LEU A 108 5.93 -2.31 1.33
N ASP A 109 6.21 -3.17 2.31
CA ASP A 109 5.86 -2.90 3.71
C ASP A 109 6.66 -1.72 4.28
N ASN A 110 7.99 -1.72 4.12
CA ASN A 110 8.83 -0.64 4.63
C ASN A 110 8.61 0.68 3.88
N GLY A 111 8.41 0.64 2.56
CA GLY A 111 8.04 1.83 1.79
C GLY A 111 6.71 2.40 2.25
N ALA A 112 5.71 1.55 2.46
CA ALA A 112 4.40 1.95 2.98
C ALA A 112 4.48 2.53 4.41
N HIS A 113 5.31 1.95 5.28
CA HIS A 113 5.56 2.50 6.62
C HIS A 113 6.28 3.85 6.55
N LEU A 114 7.25 4.01 5.67
CA LEU A 114 7.93 5.29 5.45
C LEU A 114 6.94 6.37 5.00
N VAL A 115 6.04 6.04 4.08
CA VAL A 115 4.95 6.94 3.66
C VAL A 115 4.10 7.36 4.85
N ALA A 116 3.70 6.43 5.71
CA ALA A 116 2.92 6.72 6.91
C ALA A 116 3.66 7.64 7.88
N ALA A 117 4.95 7.36 8.11
CA ALA A 117 5.80 8.13 8.99
C ALA A 117 5.99 9.58 8.50
N LEU A 118 6.25 9.75 7.21
CA LEU A 118 6.34 11.07 6.56
C LEU A 118 5.01 11.82 6.64
N CYS A 119 3.88 11.14 6.42
CA CYS A 119 2.56 11.74 6.57
C CYS A 119 2.30 12.28 7.98
N HIS A 120 2.73 11.54 9.03
CA HIS A 120 2.66 12.02 10.41
C HIS A 120 3.60 13.19 10.67
N ALA A 121 4.88 13.04 10.32
CA ALA A 121 5.92 14.03 10.59
C ALA A 121 5.62 15.40 9.94
N TYR A 122 5.05 15.40 8.73
CA TYR A 122 4.72 16.61 7.98
C TYR A 122 3.25 17.02 8.07
N GLY A 123 2.41 16.28 8.81
CA GLY A 123 1.00 16.62 8.98
C GLY A 123 0.18 16.55 7.69
N LEU A 124 0.51 15.61 6.80
CA LEU A 124 -0.11 15.47 5.47
C LEU A 124 -1.48 14.77 5.53
N GLY A 125 -1.88 14.27 6.71
CA GLY A 125 -3.06 13.43 6.91
C GLY A 125 -2.82 11.97 6.48
N ALA A 126 -3.86 11.15 6.56
CA ALA A 126 -3.75 9.72 6.25
C ALA A 126 -3.34 9.49 4.78
N PRO A 127 -2.42 8.54 4.50
CA PRO A 127 -1.99 8.23 3.13
C PRO A 127 -3.18 7.93 2.23
N THR A 128 -3.31 8.69 1.15
CA THR A 128 -4.40 8.61 0.19
C THR A 128 -3.86 8.87 -1.21
N TRP A 129 -4.02 7.85 -2.06
CA TRP A 129 -3.58 7.88 -3.44
C TRP A 129 -4.24 9.05 -4.19
N MET A 130 -3.45 9.78 -4.96
CA MET A 130 -3.86 10.96 -5.74
C MET A 130 -4.40 12.13 -4.90
N VAL A 131 -4.09 12.16 -3.60
CA VAL A 131 -4.41 13.29 -2.70
C VAL A 131 -3.15 13.80 -2.03
N ASN A 132 -2.42 12.93 -1.33
CA ASN A 132 -1.15 13.26 -0.66
C ASN A 132 -0.04 12.23 -0.97
N VAL A 133 -0.36 11.16 -1.70
CA VAL A 133 0.60 10.19 -2.25
C VAL A 133 0.33 10.08 -3.74
N PHE A 134 1.33 10.35 -4.57
CA PHE A 134 1.19 10.39 -6.03
C PHE A 134 2.20 9.46 -6.72
N PRO A 135 1.84 8.88 -7.86
CA PRO A 135 2.82 8.23 -8.72
C PRO A 135 3.68 9.27 -9.45
N HIS A 136 4.91 8.92 -9.81
CA HIS A 136 5.73 9.76 -10.69
C HIS A 136 5.04 10.05 -12.05
N SER A 137 4.32 9.07 -12.61
CA SER A 137 3.56 9.20 -13.85
C SER A 137 2.48 10.30 -13.84
N TYR A 138 2.12 10.82 -12.67
CA TYR A 138 1.25 11.98 -12.57
C TYR A 138 1.93 13.28 -13.01
N PHE A 139 3.24 13.41 -12.81
CA PHE A 139 4.01 14.62 -13.07
C PHE A 139 4.84 14.54 -14.35
N SER A 140 5.19 13.33 -14.79
CA SER A 140 6.00 13.09 -15.99
C SER A 140 5.43 11.95 -16.83
N PRO A 141 5.60 11.95 -18.16
CA PRO A 141 5.18 10.85 -19.02
C PRO A 141 6.14 9.66 -18.88
N THR A 142 5.90 8.81 -17.87
CA THR A 142 6.73 7.65 -17.51
C THR A 142 5.86 6.47 -17.05
N GLU A 143 6.37 5.24 -17.14
CA GLU A 143 5.75 4.05 -16.54
C GLU A 143 5.88 4.05 -15.01
N CYS A 144 6.89 4.77 -14.48
CA CYS A 144 7.17 4.86 -13.04
C CYS A 144 5.93 5.34 -12.25
N PRO A 145 5.54 4.69 -11.13
CA PRO A 145 6.25 3.64 -10.39
C PRO A 145 5.81 2.20 -10.73
N ALA A 146 5.40 1.95 -11.97
CA ALA A 146 5.03 0.64 -12.51
C ALA A 146 4.04 -0.12 -11.61
N SER A 147 4.47 -1.23 -10.99
CA SER A 147 3.64 -2.07 -10.14
C SER A 147 2.99 -1.33 -8.97
N ILE A 148 3.65 -0.31 -8.40
CA ILE A 148 3.13 0.48 -7.28
C ILE A 148 1.93 1.34 -7.70
N ALA A 149 1.86 1.76 -8.96
CA ALA A 149 0.67 2.42 -9.52
C ALA A 149 -0.32 1.42 -10.16
N GLY A 150 0.15 0.22 -10.49
CA GLY A 150 -0.64 -0.86 -11.07
C GLY A 150 -0.99 -1.96 -10.05
N SER A 151 -0.48 -3.17 -10.30
CA SER A 151 -0.89 -4.40 -9.61
C SER A 151 -0.68 -4.42 -8.10
N GLN A 152 0.28 -3.66 -7.56
CA GLN A 152 0.61 -3.60 -6.13
C GLN A 152 0.03 -2.35 -5.42
N ASN A 153 -0.67 -1.45 -6.13
CA ASN A 153 -1.17 -0.20 -5.55
C ASN A 153 -2.08 -0.40 -4.33
N SER A 154 -3.08 -1.28 -4.47
CA SER A 154 -4.04 -1.54 -3.40
C SER A 154 -3.37 -2.06 -2.13
N ALA A 155 -2.45 -3.03 -2.28
CA ALA A 155 -1.69 -3.59 -1.17
C ALA A 155 -0.79 -2.54 -0.49
N TYR A 156 -0.03 -1.78 -1.29
CA TYR A 156 0.85 -0.72 -0.80
C TYR A 156 0.07 0.36 -0.02
N MET A 157 -1.01 0.89 -0.59
CA MET A 157 -1.80 1.95 0.03
C MET A 157 -2.61 1.47 1.25
N SER A 158 -3.07 0.21 1.24
CA SER A 158 -3.67 -0.41 2.43
C SER A 158 -2.66 -0.49 3.57
N ARG A 159 -1.46 -1.00 3.28
CA ARG A 159 -0.39 -1.13 4.28
C ARG A 159 0.06 0.22 4.83
N ALA A 160 0.15 1.25 3.98
CA ALA A 160 0.52 2.60 4.42
C ALA A 160 -0.52 3.18 5.41
N ARG A 161 -1.82 2.93 5.15
CA ARG A 161 -2.89 3.34 6.08
C ARG A 161 -2.86 2.55 7.39
N GLN A 162 -2.57 1.25 7.33
CA GLN A 162 -2.41 0.43 8.54
C GLN A 162 -1.30 0.98 9.42
N TRP A 163 -0.12 1.25 8.86
CA TRP A 163 0.99 1.87 9.59
C TRP A 163 0.63 3.25 10.14
N TYR A 164 -0.04 4.10 9.35
CA TYR A 164 -0.47 5.42 9.81
C TYR A 164 -1.37 5.34 11.05
N VAL A 165 -2.33 4.41 11.06
CA VAL A 165 -3.20 4.20 12.23
C VAL A 165 -2.42 3.60 13.41
N ALA A 166 -1.54 2.63 13.17
CA ALA A 166 -0.72 2.00 14.20
C ALA A 166 0.19 3.02 14.91
N MET A 167 0.85 3.89 14.15
CA MET A 167 1.69 4.98 14.67
C MET A 167 0.88 5.98 15.50
N ALA A 168 -0.34 6.33 15.09
CA ALA A 168 -1.22 7.24 15.83
C ALA A 168 -1.65 6.66 17.20
N ASN A 169 -1.80 5.34 17.27
CA ASN A 169 -2.16 4.62 18.49
C ASN A 169 -0.94 4.19 19.31
N ASN A 170 0.28 4.61 18.93
CA ASN A 170 1.55 4.21 19.53
C ASN A 170 1.73 2.68 19.61
N THR A 171 1.15 1.96 18.65
CA THR A 171 1.23 0.50 18.51
C THR A 171 2.33 0.19 17.49
N THR A 172 3.35 -0.56 17.88
CA THR A 172 4.33 -1.13 16.95
C THR A 172 3.74 -2.41 16.37
N LEU A 173 3.58 -2.49 15.05
CA LEU A 173 3.40 -3.79 14.40
C LEU A 173 4.81 -4.39 14.33
N ASP A 174 5.16 -5.27 15.27
CA ASP A 174 6.53 -5.77 15.36
C ASP A 174 6.77 -6.83 14.27
N SER A 175 7.76 -6.58 13.42
CA SER A 175 8.33 -7.56 12.50
C SER A 175 9.43 -8.31 13.26
N SER A 176 9.05 -9.47 13.83
CA SER A 176 9.89 -10.48 14.50
C SER A 176 10.05 -10.41 16.03
N THR A 177 9.07 -10.97 16.74
CA THR A 177 9.35 -11.94 17.82
C THR A 177 8.37 -13.10 17.76
N ALA A 178 8.88 -14.25 17.31
CA ALA A 178 8.32 -15.53 17.69
C ALA A 178 8.66 -15.74 19.17
N ASP A 179 7.76 -15.38 20.08
CA ASP A 179 7.75 -15.96 21.41
C ASP A 179 6.32 -16.34 21.80
N THR A 180 6.25 -17.53 22.36
CA THR A 180 5.05 -18.31 22.62
C THR A 180 4.26 -17.69 23.77
N ASN A 181 3.11 -17.08 23.48
CA ASN A 181 1.94 -17.19 24.34
C ASN A 181 0.67 -16.93 23.52
N GLU A 182 -0.14 -17.97 23.45
CA GLU A 182 -1.48 -17.94 22.86
C GLU A 182 -2.35 -16.89 23.55
N GLY A 183 -3.05 -16.09 22.75
CA GLY A 183 -4.22 -15.35 23.18
C GLY A 183 -4.06 -13.83 23.19
N ASP A 184 -3.95 -13.20 22.02
CA ASP A 184 -4.95 -12.21 21.57
C ASP A 184 -4.52 -11.53 20.24
N ASN A 185 -5.28 -11.79 19.18
CA ASN A 185 -5.70 -10.84 18.15
C ASN A 185 -4.67 -10.14 17.21
N ASP A 186 -3.63 -10.82 16.74
CA ASP A 186 -3.00 -10.49 15.45
C ASP A 186 -3.50 -11.46 14.36
N MET A 187 -4.42 -10.99 13.51
CA MET A 187 -5.06 -11.79 12.47
C MET A 187 -4.13 -12.00 11.27
N ALA A 188 -3.07 -12.80 11.46
CA ALA A 188 -2.17 -13.24 10.41
C ALA A 188 -2.91 -14.09 9.37
N ALA A 189 -2.39 -14.10 8.14
CA ALA A 189 -2.87 -14.99 7.08
C ALA A 189 -2.82 -16.46 7.54
N ALA A 190 -3.89 -17.21 7.27
CA ALA A 190 -4.00 -18.61 7.66
C ALA A 190 -4.62 -19.44 6.55
N MET A 191 -4.27 -20.71 6.47
CA MET A 191 -5.09 -21.69 5.80
C MET A 191 -6.13 -22.21 6.78
N ILE A 192 -7.37 -22.35 6.35
CA ILE A 192 -8.48 -22.86 7.16
C ILE A 192 -9.03 -24.09 6.48
N ARG A 193 -8.87 -25.24 7.12
CA ARG A 193 -9.49 -26.49 6.68
C ARG A 193 -10.86 -26.64 7.35
N ASN A 194 -11.90 -26.77 6.53
CA ASN A 194 -13.23 -27.11 7.00
C ASN A 194 -13.32 -28.63 7.15
N ASP A 195 -13.40 -29.13 8.37
CA ASP A 195 -13.44 -30.56 8.66
C ASP A 195 -14.80 -31.19 8.29
N ASP A 196 -15.88 -30.41 8.14
CA ASP A 196 -17.19 -30.92 7.70
C ASP A 196 -17.20 -31.21 6.19
N THR A 197 -16.45 -30.44 5.39
CA THR A 197 -16.44 -30.54 3.92
C THR A 197 -15.12 -31.03 3.33
N GLY A 198 -14.05 -31.02 4.11
CA GLY A 198 -12.69 -31.34 3.68
C GLY A 198 -11.98 -30.22 2.89
N LEU A 199 -12.66 -29.11 2.59
CA LEU A 199 -12.11 -28.00 1.79
C LEU A 199 -11.13 -27.14 2.59
N ILE A 200 -10.13 -26.59 1.91
CA ILE A 200 -9.14 -25.68 2.50
C ILE A 200 -9.31 -24.30 1.87
N TYR A 201 -9.27 -23.26 2.71
CA TYR A 201 -9.37 -21.86 2.32
C TYR A 201 -8.11 -21.12 2.75
N TYR A 202 -7.57 -20.24 1.91
CA TYR A 202 -6.67 -19.20 2.36
C TYR A 202 -7.48 -18.04 2.91
N TRP A 203 -7.10 -17.52 4.07
CA TRP A 203 -7.83 -16.46 4.74
C TRP A 203 -6.90 -15.34 5.16
N THR A 204 -7.32 -14.12 4.86
CA THR A 204 -6.73 -12.89 5.40
C THR A 204 -7.85 -11.91 5.78
N PRO A 205 -7.58 -10.96 6.69
CA PRO A 205 -8.48 -9.82 6.93
C PRO A 205 -8.79 -8.98 5.68
N GLU A 206 -7.95 -9.03 4.65
CA GLU A 206 -8.04 -8.22 3.43
C GLU A 206 -8.77 -8.90 2.26
N THR A 207 -8.80 -10.24 2.23
CA THR A 207 -9.42 -11.03 1.15
C THR A 207 -10.61 -11.84 1.62
N GLY A 208 -10.70 -12.13 2.93
CA GLY A 208 -11.59 -13.15 3.45
C GLY A 208 -11.20 -14.56 2.98
N LEU A 209 -12.13 -15.51 3.11
CA LEU A 209 -11.95 -16.90 2.70
C LEU A 209 -11.86 -16.99 1.16
N THR A 210 -10.73 -17.51 0.68
CA THR A 210 -10.47 -17.85 -0.72
C THR A 210 -10.26 -19.36 -0.83
N PRO A 211 -11.07 -20.12 -1.58
CA PRO A 211 -10.90 -21.57 -1.69
C PRO A 211 -9.57 -21.92 -2.37
N LEU A 212 -8.85 -22.88 -1.81
CA LEU A 212 -7.70 -23.51 -2.44
C LEU A 212 -8.22 -24.71 -3.24
N GLY A 213 -8.16 -24.59 -4.57
CA GLY A 213 -8.78 -25.54 -5.50
C GLY A 213 -7.89 -26.74 -5.79
N GLU A 214 -6.58 -26.58 -5.63
CA GLU A 214 -5.58 -27.60 -5.95
C GLU A 214 -4.79 -27.99 -4.68
N PRO A 215 -4.64 -29.28 -4.35
CA PRO A 215 -3.92 -29.74 -3.15
C PRO A 215 -2.50 -29.17 -3.00
N ALA A 216 -1.83 -28.92 -4.13
CA ALA A 216 -0.49 -28.35 -4.17
C ALA A 216 -0.42 -26.90 -3.63
N GLU A 217 -1.52 -26.14 -3.70
CA GLU A 217 -1.56 -24.75 -3.21
C GLU A 217 -1.45 -24.69 -1.68
N ALA A 218 -2.10 -25.64 -0.99
CA ALA A 218 -2.01 -25.75 0.46
C ALA A 218 -0.61 -26.22 0.90
N ASP A 219 0.02 -27.11 0.14
CA ASP A 219 1.37 -27.59 0.41
C ASP A 219 2.41 -26.47 0.26
N VAL A 220 2.28 -25.64 -0.80
CA VAL A 220 3.15 -24.47 -1.02
C VAL A 220 3.00 -23.46 0.11
N LEU A 221 1.77 -23.16 0.53
CA LEU A 221 1.51 -22.24 1.63
C LEU A 221 1.99 -22.79 2.97
N SER A 222 1.86 -24.09 3.20
CA SER A 222 2.41 -24.77 4.39
C SER A 222 3.94 -24.68 4.43
N GLN A 223 4.61 -24.92 3.30
CA GLN A 223 6.06 -24.77 3.16
C GLN A 223 6.52 -23.31 3.31
N ALA A 224 5.67 -22.35 2.95
CA ALA A 224 5.88 -20.92 3.20
C ALA A 224 5.59 -20.50 4.65
N GLY A 225 5.23 -21.43 5.54
CA GLY A 225 5.00 -21.16 6.97
C GLY A 225 3.61 -20.62 7.31
N VAL A 226 2.67 -20.63 6.36
CA VAL A 226 1.27 -20.26 6.63
C VAL A 226 0.63 -21.35 7.49
N LYS A 227 0.11 -20.95 8.66
CA LYS A 227 -0.49 -21.91 9.61
C LYS A 227 -1.82 -22.44 9.06
N THR A 228 -2.01 -23.76 9.19
CA THR A 228 -3.31 -24.40 8.93
C THR A 228 -4.11 -24.49 10.22
N ILE A 229 -5.33 -23.98 10.20
CA ILE A 229 -6.30 -24.02 11.29
C ILE A 229 -7.42 -24.98 10.90
N HIS A 230 -7.76 -25.90 11.79
CA HIS A 230 -8.87 -26.83 11.61
C HIS A 230 -10.16 -26.25 12.18
N ALA A 231 -11.25 -26.28 11.40
CA ALA A 231 -12.51 -25.63 11.71
C ALA A 231 -13.70 -26.51 11.37
N ASN A 232 -14.84 -26.25 12.01
CA ASN A 232 -16.14 -26.77 11.59
C ASN A 232 -17.17 -25.64 11.55
N ASN A 233 -18.30 -25.88 10.90
CA ASN A 233 -19.32 -24.86 10.64
C ASN A 233 -20.02 -24.32 11.91
N LYS A 234 -19.75 -24.89 13.09
CA LYS A 234 -20.36 -24.52 14.37
C LYS A 234 -19.45 -23.68 15.27
N ALA A 235 -18.19 -23.47 14.88
CA ALA A 235 -17.25 -22.73 15.70
C ALA A 235 -17.55 -21.21 15.69
N PRO A 236 -17.61 -20.52 16.85
CA PRO A 236 -17.88 -19.08 16.91
C PRO A 236 -16.90 -18.22 16.09
N TRP A 237 -15.64 -18.66 16.01
CA TRP A 237 -14.61 -18.00 15.22
C TRP A 237 -14.78 -18.21 13.70
N TRP A 238 -15.36 -19.33 13.26
CA TRP A 238 -15.71 -19.57 11.84
C TRP A 238 -16.81 -18.61 11.37
N VAL A 239 -17.83 -18.41 12.20
CA VAL A 239 -18.89 -17.41 11.95
C VAL A 239 -18.28 -16.01 11.84
N ARG A 240 -17.30 -15.68 12.70
CA ARG A 240 -16.59 -14.39 12.65
C ARG A 240 -15.75 -14.24 11.37
N ALA A 241 -15.03 -15.28 10.96
CA ALA A 241 -14.25 -15.29 9.71
C ALA A 241 -15.14 -15.10 8.48
N GLN A 242 -16.33 -15.70 8.46
CA GLN A 242 -17.32 -15.51 7.40
C GLN A 242 -17.89 -14.08 7.41
N GLN A 243 -18.16 -13.49 8.57
CA GLN A 243 -18.60 -12.09 8.68
C GLN A 243 -17.54 -11.11 8.16
N VAL A 244 -16.26 -11.34 8.47
CA VAL A 244 -15.14 -10.56 7.94
C VAL A 244 -15.07 -10.71 6.42
N THR A 245 -15.12 -11.96 5.93
CA THR A 245 -15.14 -12.26 4.49
C THR A 245 -16.26 -11.51 3.76
N ASN A 246 -17.48 -11.57 4.27
CA ASN A 246 -18.63 -10.90 3.66
C ASN A 246 -18.46 -9.38 3.66
N ARG A 247 -17.89 -8.79 4.73
CA ARG A 247 -17.63 -7.35 4.81
C ARG A 247 -16.55 -6.89 3.83
N VAL A 248 -15.49 -7.68 3.72
CA VAL A 248 -14.36 -7.42 2.83
C VAL A 248 -14.79 -7.51 1.37
N GLN A 249 -15.41 -8.62 0.98
CA GLN A 249 -15.94 -8.81 -0.37
C GLN A 249 -16.97 -7.74 -0.73
N ALA A 250 -17.83 -7.34 0.21
CA ALA A 250 -18.77 -6.25 -0.01
C ALA A 250 -18.08 -4.90 -0.22
N ARG A 251 -17.01 -4.60 0.53
CA ARG A 251 -16.21 -3.39 0.33
C ARG A 251 -15.50 -3.39 -1.03
N THR A 252 -14.89 -4.50 -1.40
CA THR A 252 -14.22 -4.66 -2.70
C THR A 252 -15.20 -4.47 -3.84
N LEU A 253 -16.35 -5.15 -3.80
CA LEU A 253 -17.40 -5.03 -4.81
C LEU A 253 -17.97 -3.61 -4.90
N ALA A 254 -18.17 -2.94 -3.76
CA ALA A 254 -18.62 -1.55 -3.74
C ALA A 254 -17.59 -0.60 -4.37
N TYR A 255 -16.31 -0.83 -4.09
CA TYR A 255 -15.22 -0.05 -4.66
C TYR A 255 -15.11 -0.24 -6.18
N GLU A 256 -15.12 -1.49 -6.65
CA GLU A 256 -15.10 -1.82 -8.08
C GLU A 256 -16.30 -1.21 -8.81
N LYS A 257 -17.52 -1.40 -8.30
CA LYS A 257 -18.73 -0.82 -8.90
C LYS A 257 -18.68 0.70 -8.96
N ALA A 258 -18.21 1.36 -7.90
CA ALA A 258 -18.06 2.80 -7.89
C ALA A 258 -17.03 3.28 -8.93
N GLN A 259 -15.88 2.61 -9.02
CA GLN A 259 -14.85 2.95 -10.00
C GLN A 259 -15.33 2.74 -11.44
N THR A 260 -15.93 1.58 -11.73
CA THR A 260 -16.49 1.29 -13.06
C THR A 260 -17.54 2.33 -13.46
N ALA A 261 -18.49 2.64 -12.55
CA ALA A 261 -19.52 3.64 -12.81
C ALA A 261 -18.91 5.03 -13.06
N ALA A 262 -17.91 5.44 -12.28
CA ALA A 262 -17.22 6.72 -12.47
C ALA A 262 -16.50 6.77 -13.82
N LEU A 263 -15.72 5.75 -14.17
CA LEU A 263 -14.95 5.68 -15.42
C LEU A 263 -15.84 5.64 -16.66
N GLU A 264 -16.90 4.83 -16.66
CA GLU A 264 -17.88 4.82 -17.76
C GLU A 264 -18.56 6.17 -17.94
N THR A 265 -18.87 6.85 -16.83
CA THR A 265 -19.53 8.16 -16.87
C THR A 265 -18.61 9.24 -17.40
N LEU A 266 -17.34 9.22 -17.01
CA LEU A 266 -16.30 10.08 -17.58
C LEU A 266 -16.18 9.86 -19.08
N ALA A 267 -16.10 8.60 -19.52
CA ALA A 267 -15.97 8.26 -20.93
C ALA A 267 -17.16 8.73 -21.80
N ARG A 268 -18.38 8.72 -21.24
CA ARG A 268 -19.59 9.18 -21.96
C ARG A 268 -19.75 10.70 -22.02
N ASN A 269 -19.06 11.44 -21.15
CA ASN A 269 -19.20 12.90 -21.04
C ASN A 269 -17.94 13.66 -21.50
N VAL A 270 -17.13 13.05 -22.36
CA VAL A 270 -15.94 13.69 -22.94
C VAL A 270 -16.37 14.95 -23.70
N GLY A 271 -15.78 16.10 -23.34
CA GLY A 271 -16.06 17.41 -23.94
C GLY A 271 -17.19 18.19 -23.26
N ALA A 272 -17.86 17.65 -22.24
CA ALA A 272 -18.85 18.37 -21.46
C ALA A 272 -18.21 19.34 -20.44
N PRO A 273 -18.94 20.36 -19.96
CA PRO A 273 -18.49 21.24 -18.87
C PRO A 273 -18.16 20.45 -17.58
N ALA A 274 -17.10 20.86 -16.89
CA ALA A 274 -16.55 20.12 -15.74
C ALA A 274 -17.55 19.95 -14.58
N ASP A 275 -18.40 20.95 -14.34
CA ASP A 275 -19.46 20.92 -13.33
C ASP A 275 -20.54 19.86 -13.64
N GLN A 276 -20.86 19.69 -14.92
CA GLN A 276 -21.81 18.67 -15.38
C GLN A 276 -21.21 17.26 -15.29
N ILE A 277 -19.91 17.10 -15.60
CA ILE A 277 -19.20 15.84 -15.46
C ILE A 277 -19.17 15.41 -13.99
N VAL A 278 -18.84 16.32 -13.07
CA VAL A 278 -18.79 16.01 -11.62
C VAL A 278 -20.17 15.59 -11.10
N ALA A 279 -21.23 16.30 -11.48
CA ALA A 279 -22.59 15.94 -11.09
C ALA A 279 -23.02 14.57 -11.64
N ALA A 280 -22.69 14.29 -12.91
CA ALA A 280 -23.02 13.02 -13.56
C ALA A 280 -22.26 11.84 -12.93
N VAL A 281 -20.96 11.99 -12.67
CA VAL A 281 -20.14 10.97 -12.01
C VAL A 281 -20.67 10.66 -10.62
N LYS A 282 -20.98 11.70 -9.82
CA LYS A 282 -21.55 11.53 -8.48
C LYS A 282 -22.85 10.74 -8.52
N ALA A 283 -23.79 11.11 -9.39
CA ALA A 283 -25.07 10.42 -9.51
C ALA A 283 -24.92 8.95 -9.96
N SER A 284 -23.96 8.66 -10.85
CA SER A 284 -23.68 7.32 -11.35
C SER A 284 -23.07 6.41 -10.27
N VAL A 285 -22.13 6.95 -9.48
CA VAL A 285 -21.54 6.26 -8.33
C VAL A 285 -22.60 6.00 -7.26
N ASP A 286 -23.39 7.00 -6.88
CA ASP A 286 -24.45 6.86 -5.87
C ASP A 286 -25.47 5.78 -6.28
N LYS A 287 -25.84 5.73 -7.57
CA LYS A 287 -26.71 4.69 -8.12
C LYS A 287 -26.06 3.30 -8.07
N ALA A 288 -24.81 3.18 -8.48
CA ALA A 288 -24.09 1.91 -8.49
C ALA A 288 -23.90 1.33 -7.08
N LEU A 289 -23.74 2.21 -6.08
CA LEU A 289 -23.64 1.83 -4.66
C LEU A 289 -25.00 1.47 -4.05
N ALA A 290 -26.10 2.12 -4.47
CA ALA A 290 -27.45 1.78 -4.00
C ALA A 290 -27.85 0.33 -4.37
N ASP A 291 -27.31 -0.21 -5.47
CA ASP A 291 -27.53 -1.58 -5.93
C ASP A 291 -26.62 -2.62 -5.22
N VAL A 292 -25.78 -2.20 -4.26
CA VAL A 292 -24.96 -3.10 -3.43
C VAL A 292 -25.74 -3.45 -2.15
N SER A 293 -26.50 -4.54 -2.19
CA SER A 293 -27.15 -5.09 -0.99
C SER A 293 -26.15 -5.92 -0.17
N ILE A 294 -25.84 -5.47 1.05
CA ILE A 294 -25.02 -6.22 2.00
C ILE A 294 -25.96 -6.86 3.03
N THR A 295 -26.26 -8.16 2.87
CA THR A 295 -26.99 -8.90 3.90
C THR A 295 -26.05 -9.29 5.03
N LEU A 296 -25.96 -8.47 6.08
CA LEU A 296 -25.30 -8.85 7.32
C LEU A 296 -26.29 -9.65 8.18
N ALA A 297 -26.18 -10.98 8.15
CA ALA A 297 -26.92 -11.83 9.10
C ALA A 297 -26.34 -11.64 10.51
N ASN A 298 -26.89 -10.69 11.26
CA ASN A 298 -26.66 -10.59 12.70
C ASN A 298 -27.61 -11.58 13.41
N THR A 299 -27.14 -12.77 13.75
CA THR A 299 -27.75 -13.53 14.83
C THR A 299 -27.38 -12.85 16.15
N LYS A 300 -28.29 -12.01 16.67
CA LYS A 300 -28.29 -11.65 18.08
C LYS A 300 -28.59 -12.92 18.86
N GLU A 301 -27.62 -13.47 19.57
CA GLU A 301 -27.93 -14.32 20.71
C GLU A 301 -28.43 -13.41 21.84
N VAL A 302 -29.72 -13.52 22.11
CA VAL A 302 -30.35 -12.98 23.31
C VAL A 302 -30.05 -13.96 24.44
N LYS A 303 -29.33 -13.45 25.45
CA LYS A 303 -29.14 -13.93 26.84
C LYS A 303 -29.39 -15.39 27.16
#